data_AF-A0A5K0WLL0-F1
#
_entry.id   AF-A0A5K0WLL0-F1
#
_cell.length_a   1.000
_cell.length_b   1.000
_cell.length_c   1.000
_cell.angle_alpha   90.00
_cell.angle_beta   90.00
_cell.angle_gamma   90.00
#
_symmetry.space_group_name_H-M   'P 1'
#
loop_
_entity.id
_entity.type
_entity.pdbx_description
1 polymer ?
#
loop_
_entity_poly.entity_id
_entity_poly.type
_entity_poly.pdbx_seq_one_letter_code
_entity_poly.pdbx_strand_id
1 'polypeptide(L)' 'IIEEGPITVAPLETVKQLEQAARRLAKCVNYVGAATVEYLYSMDTGEYYFLELNPRLQ' A
#
# COMPACT_ATOMS: atom_id res chain seq x y z
N ILE A 1 -18.88 -6.70 4.67
CA ILE A 1 -17.51 -6.71 4.12
C ILE A 1 -16.57 -6.67 5.31
N ILE A 2 -15.43 -7.36 5.25
CA ILE A 2 -14.44 -7.45 6.34
C ILE A 2 -13.12 -6.91 5.81
N GLU A 3 -12.46 -6.08 6.60
CA GLU A 3 -11.11 -5.57 6.37
C GLU A 3 -10.23 -6.00 7.54
N GLU A 4 -9.00 -6.44 7.26
CA GLU A 4 -8.07 -6.90 8.27
C GLU A 4 -6.67 -6.32 8.06
N GLY A 5 -5.95 -6.15 9.17
CA GLY A 5 -4.56 -5.74 9.17
C GLY A 5 -3.82 -6.29 10.39
N PRO A 6 -2.48 -6.44 10.34
CA PRO A 6 -1.61 -6.13 9.20
C PRO A 6 -1.69 -7.18 8.07
N ILE A 7 -1.03 -6.92 6.95
CA ILE A 7 -0.94 -7.85 5.81
C ILE A 7 -0.23 -9.14 6.27
N THR A 8 -0.90 -10.28 6.11
CA THR A 8 -0.37 -11.61 6.46
C THR A 8 -0.02 -12.47 5.24
N VAL A 9 -0.62 -12.18 4.09
CA VAL A 9 -0.52 -13.00 2.86
C VAL A 9 0.74 -12.73 2.03
N ALA A 10 1.34 -11.55 2.16
CA ALA A 10 2.55 -11.18 1.43
C ALA A 10 3.81 -11.41 2.30
N PRO A 11 4.95 -11.80 1.70
CA PRO A 11 6.23 -11.87 2.41
C PRO A 11 6.59 -10.51 3.05
N LEU A 12 7.26 -10.56 4.20
CA LEU A 12 7.67 -9.35 4.93
C LEU A 12 8.52 -8.39 4.08
N GLU A 13 9.33 -8.94 3.16
CA GLU A 13 10.12 -8.16 2.20
C GLU A 13 9.21 -7.34 1.27
N THR A 14 8.18 -7.97 0.69
CA THR A 14 7.20 -7.31 -0.17
C THR A 14 6.43 -6.24 0.60
N VAL A 15 6.00 -6.51 1.83
CA VAL A 15 5.31 -5.52 2.68
C VAL A 15 6.18 -4.28 2.89
N LYS A 16 7.48 -4.45 3.19
CA LYS A 16 8.41 -3.32 3.31
C LYS A 16 8.55 -2.54 2.00
N GLN A 17 8.54 -3.20 0.85
CA GLN A 17 8.60 -2.53 -0.45
C GLN A 17 7.33 -1.70 -0.72
N LEU A 18 6.15 -2.23 -0.39
CA LEU A 18 4.87 -1.51 -0.47
C LEU A 18 4.86 -0.26 0.40
N GLU A 19 5.29 -0.39 1.66
CA GLU A 19 5.40 0.73 2.60
C GLU A 19 6.35 1.81 2.07
N GLN A 20 7.52 1.42 1.56
CA GLN A 20 8.47 2.36 0.98
C GLN A 20 7.93 3.05 -0.27
N ALA A 21 7.23 2.31 -1.14
CA ALA A 21 6.59 2.86 -2.33
C ALA A 21 5.51 3.89 -1.96
N ALA A 22 4.65 3.57 -0.99
CA ALA A 22 3.61 4.48 -0.50
C ALA A 22 4.23 5.75 0.11
N ARG A 23 5.29 5.61 0.91
CA ARG A 23 6.03 6.75 1.48
C ARG A 23 6.67 7.62 0.40
N ARG A 24 7.25 7.03 -0.64
CA ARG A 24 7.81 7.80 -1.77
C ARG A 24 6.70 8.57 -2.48
N LEU A 25 5.57 7.93 -2.80
CA LEU A 25 4.44 8.56 -3.45
C LEU A 25 3.91 9.77 -2.65
N ALA A 26 3.65 9.58 -1.36
CA ALA A 26 3.17 10.65 -0.49
C ALA A 26 4.16 11.84 -0.42
N LYS A 27 5.46 11.56 -0.34
CA LYS A 27 6.50 12.60 -0.39
C LYS A 27 6.56 13.31 -1.74
N CYS A 28 6.45 12.60 -2.84
CA CYS A 28 6.52 13.19 -4.20
C CYS A 28 5.42 14.23 -4.45
N VAL A 29 4.25 14.06 -3.82
CA VAL A 29 3.13 15.01 -3.95
C VAL A 29 3.01 15.97 -2.75
N ASN A 30 4.02 16.00 -1.86
CA ASN A 30 4.02 16.78 -0.62
C ASN A 30 2.73 16.60 0.20
N TYR A 31 2.23 15.36 0.29
CA TYR A 31 0.98 15.07 0.98
C TYR A 31 1.08 15.37 2.48
N VAL A 32 0.03 15.96 3.04
CA VAL A 32 -0.08 16.30 4.46
C VAL A 32 -1.36 15.68 5.02
N GLY A 33 -1.25 15.03 6.18
CA GLY A 33 -2.36 14.34 6.84
C GLY A 33 -2.34 12.83 6.63
N ALA A 34 -3.51 12.20 6.76
CA ALA A 34 -3.67 10.75 6.57
C ALA A 34 -4.10 10.44 5.13
N ALA A 35 -3.54 9.36 4.57
CA ALA A 35 -3.93 8.78 3.30
C ALA A 35 -3.71 7.27 3.31
N THR A 36 -4.44 6.59 2.44
CA THR A 36 -4.26 5.16 2.15
C THR A 36 -3.73 5.02 0.73
N VAL A 37 -2.73 4.17 0.53
CA VAL A 37 -2.27 3.78 -0.81
C VAL A 37 -2.72 2.34 -1.05
N GLU A 38 -3.51 2.13 -2.08
CA GLU A 38 -4.09 0.83 -2.41
C GLU A 38 -3.27 0.14 -3.51
N TYR A 39 -3.05 -1.15 -3.31
CA TYR A 39 -2.31 -2.01 -4.22
C TYR A 39 -3.09 -3.28 -4.51
N LEU A 40 -2.92 -3.81 -5.72
CA LEU A 40 -3.30 -5.17 -6.07
C LEU A 40 -2.07 -6.07 -5.93
N TYR A 41 -2.17 -7.12 -5.13
CA TYR A 41 -1.10 -8.12 -4.95
C TYR A 41 -1.53 -9.47 -5.54
N SER A 42 -0.66 -10.07 -6.37
CA SER A 42 -0.85 -11.42 -6.91
C SER A 42 -0.09 -12.43 -6.05
N MET A 43 -0.82 -13.37 -5.44
CA MET A 43 -0.19 -14.43 -4.64
C MET A 43 0.59 -15.44 -5.49
N ASP A 44 0.19 -15.64 -6.75
CA ASP A 44 0.83 -16.62 -7.64
C ASP A 44 2.20 -16.15 -8.14
N THR A 45 2.34 -14.85 -8.39
CA THR A 45 3.56 -14.25 -8.96
C THR A 45 4.40 -13.49 -7.92
N GLY A 46 3.79 -13.07 -6.82
CA GLY A 46 4.40 -12.18 -5.84
C GLY A 46 4.50 -10.72 -6.30
N GLU A 47 3.93 -10.39 -7.46
CA GLU A 47 3.93 -9.04 -8.01
C GLU A 47 2.84 -8.16 -7.36
N TYR A 48 3.10 -6.85 -7.33
CA TYR A 48 2.14 -5.86 -6.86
C TYR A 48 2.05 -4.66 -7.80
N TYR A 49 0.86 -4.08 -7.86
CA TYR A 49 0.51 -3.01 -8.78
C TYR A 49 -0.21 -1.90 -8.04
N PHE A 50 0.16 -0.64 -8.28
CA PHE A 50 -0.50 0.53 -7.71
C PHE A 50 -1.91 0.69 -8.30
N LEU A 51 -2.90 0.95 -7.44
CA LEU A 51 -4.27 1.25 -7.85
C LEU A 51 -4.56 2.74 -7.69
N GLU A 52 -4.54 3.22 -6.45
CA GLU A 52 -4.85 4.60 -6.13
C GLU A 52 -4.24 5.07 -4.79
N LEU A 53 -4.29 6.39 -4.58
CA LEU A 53 -4.06 7.01 -3.27
C LEU A 53 -5.37 7.68 -2.86
N ASN A 54 -5.93 7.24 -1.74
CA ASN A 54 -7.12 7.82 -1.11
C ASN A 54 -6.69 8.96 -0.16
N PRO A 55 -6.94 10.25 -0.49
CA PRO A 55 -6.48 11.38 0.30
C PRO A 55 -7.43 11.70 1.47
N ARG A 56 -7.80 10.66 2.22
CA ARG A 56 -8.72 10.73 3.36
C ARG A 56 -8.42 9.60 4.34
N LEU A 57 -8.93 9.72 5.56
CA LEU A 57 -8.98 8.60 6.49
C LEU A 57 -9.98 7.55 5.99
N GLN A 58 -9.63 6.27 6.13
CA GLN A 58 -10.49 5.11 5.89
C GLN A 58 -10.89 4.48 7.22
#